data_AF-A0A7J9FGU6-F1
#
_entry.id   AF-A0A7J9FGU6-F1
#
_cell.length_a   1.000
_cell.length_b   1.000
_cell.length_c   1.000
_cell.angle_alpha   90.00
_cell.angle_beta   90.00
_cell.angle_gamma   90.00
#
_symmetry.space_group_name_H-M   'P 1'
#
loop_
_entity.id
_entity.type
_entity.pdbx_description
1 polymer ?
#
loop_
_entity_poly.entity_id
_entity_poly.type
_entity_poly.pdbx_seq_one_letter_code
_entity_poly.pdbx_strand_id
1 'polypeptide(L)'
;MQRTMLSKWLPSEKVVIKINFDAAFKQNLHQSCSSFVIRNDLGPIMESGSILNSNVVDAFSAEALACLQALTFAKDTGFSQVVIEGDSRMTIMKARRGITDRSVIGIFTEDIRV
;
A
#
# COMPACT_ATOMS: atom_id res chain seq x y z
N MET A 1 15.73 30.91 -6.28
CA MET A 1 15.90 29.73 -5.42
C MET A 1 14.52 29.29 -4.95
N GLN A 2 13.94 28.25 -5.54
CA GLN A 2 12.61 27.77 -5.17
C GLN A 2 12.75 26.60 -4.20
N ARG A 3 12.21 26.77 -2.99
CA ARG A 3 12.18 25.74 -1.94
C ARG A 3 11.27 24.61 -2.39
N THR A 4 11.83 23.42 -2.60
CA THR A 4 11.08 22.17 -2.70
C THR A 4 10.40 21.93 -1.36
N MET A 5 9.08 22.01 -1.31
CA MET A 5 8.29 21.60 -0.15
C MET A 5 8.42 20.08 -0.02
N LEU A 6 9.32 19.61 0.85
CA LEU A 6 9.31 18.22 1.29
C LEU A 6 7.97 18.00 2.01
N SER A 7 7.08 17.20 1.42
CA SER A 7 5.86 16.67 2.04
C SER A 7 6.28 15.82 3.24
N LYS A 8 6.44 16.48 4.38
CA LYS A 8 6.78 15.81 5.63
C LYS A 8 5.53 15.09 6.10
N TRP A 9 5.62 13.77 6.19
CA TRP A 9 4.57 12.91 6.75
C TRP A 9 4.08 13.47 8.10
N LEU A 10 2.78 13.70 8.21
CA LEU A 10 2.12 14.19 9.43
C LEU A 10 1.29 13.05 10.05
N PRO A 11 1.46 12.77 11.36
CA PRO A 11 0.60 11.86 12.11
C PRO A 11 -0.87 12.29 12.07
N SER A 12 -1.81 11.34 12.01
CA SER A 12 -3.23 11.61 12.32
C SER A 12 -3.45 11.73 13.83
N GLU A 13 -4.41 12.54 14.28
CA GLU A 13 -4.74 12.79 15.70
C GLU A 13 -5.27 11.59 16.49
N LYS A 14 -5.47 10.43 15.85
CA LYS A 14 -5.82 9.17 16.51
C LYS A 14 -4.67 8.19 16.32
N VAL A 15 -4.42 7.35 17.34
CA VAL A 15 -3.46 6.24 17.27
C VAL A 15 -3.91 5.29 16.17
N VAL A 16 -3.43 5.55 14.96
CA VAL A 16 -3.76 4.82 13.74
C VAL A 16 -2.48 4.16 13.29
N ILE A 17 -2.52 2.84 13.23
CA ILE A 17 -1.44 2.07 12.65
C ILE A 17 -1.50 2.25 11.13
N LYS A 18 -0.44 2.77 10.54
CA LYS A 18 -0.37 3.01 9.10
C LYS A 18 0.39 1.89 8.42
N ILE A 19 -0.20 1.32 7.38
CA ILE A 19 0.38 0.25 6.57
C ILE A 19 0.62 0.81 5.17
N ASN A 20 1.89 0.90 4.76
CA ASN A 20 2.26 1.17 3.38
C ASN A 20 2.64 -0.15 2.72
N PHE A 21 2.07 -0.48 1.56
CA PHE A 21 2.43 -1.67 0.78
C PHE A 21 2.81 -1.30 -0.66
N ASP A 22 3.58 -2.19 -1.29
CA ASP A 22 4.00 -2.08 -2.69
C ASP A 22 4.30 -3.48 -3.25
N ALA A 23 4.22 -3.66 -4.56
CA ALA A 23 4.55 -4.92 -5.21
C ALA A 23 5.47 -4.76 -6.43
N ALA A 24 6.60 -5.47 -6.41
CA ALA A 24 7.40 -5.65 -7.62
C ALA A 24 6.84 -6.84 -8.42
N PHE A 25 6.55 -6.66 -9.71
CA PHE A 25 6.10 -7.73 -10.60
C PHE A 25 7.08 -8.01 -11.73
N LYS A 26 7.36 -9.28 -11.99
CA LYS A 26 8.23 -9.75 -13.08
C LYS A 26 7.43 -10.64 -14.03
N GLN A 27 6.95 -10.03 -15.12
CA GLN A 27 6.08 -10.66 -16.12
C GLN A 27 6.65 -11.96 -16.69
N ASN A 28 7.93 -11.98 -17.07
CA ASN A 28 8.55 -13.16 -17.71
C ASN A 28 8.56 -14.41 -16.81
N LEU A 29 8.47 -14.23 -15.49
CA LEU A 29 8.48 -15.34 -14.52
C LEU A 29 7.12 -15.54 -13.87
N HIS A 30 6.12 -14.70 -14.15
CA HIS A 30 4.86 -14.65 -13.42
C HIS A 30 5.08 -14.63 -11.89
N GLN A 31 6.07 -13.85 -11.45
CA GLN A 31 6.44 -13.73 -10.05
C GLN A 31 6.21 -12.30 -9.57
N SER A 32 5.86 -12.15 -8.30
CA SER A 32 5.89 -10.86 -7.62
C SER A 32 6.64 -10.93 -6.30
N CYS A 33 7.10 -9.78 -5.83
CA CYS A 33 7.54 -9.58 -4.46
C CYS A 33 6.63 -8.53 -3.83
N SER A 34 5.80 -8.95 -2.89
CA SER A 34 5.05 -8.04 -2.05
C SER A 34 5.97 -7.45 -1.00
N SER A 35 5.76 -6.20 -0.65
CA SER A 35 6.46 -5.54 0.45
C SER A 35 5.49 -4.66 1.22
N PHE A 36 5.70 -4.54 2.53
CA PHE A 36 4.92 -3.65 3.36
C PHE A 36 5.71 -3.14 4.57
N VAL A 37 5.27 -1.99 5.08
CA VAL A 37 5.81 -1.33 6.27
C VAL A 37 4.64 -0.87 7.12
N ILE A 38 4.66 -1.25 8.40
CA ILE A 38 3.68 -0.87 9.41
C ILE A 38 4.32 0.14 10.36
N ARG A 39 3.67 1.28 10.54
CA ARG A 39 4.15 2.39 11.38
C ARG A 39 3.08 2.77 12.40
N ASN A 40 3.52 3.21 13.57
CA ASN A 40 2.61 3.93 14.46
C ASN A 40 2.47 5.39 14.01
N ASP A 41 1.52 6.07 14.65
CA ASP A 41 1.26 7.50 14.51
C ASP A 41 2.48 8.37 14.87
N LEU A 42 3.37 7.91 15.74
CA LEU A 42 4.58 8.68 16.10
C LEU A 42 5.68 8.66 15.03
N GLY A 43 5.56 7.82 13.99
CA GLY A 43 6.50 7.72 12.88
C GLY A 43 7.47 6.52 12.90
N PRO A 44 7.83 5.91 14.06
CA PRO A 44 8.56 4.65 14.09
C PRO A 44 7.89 3.50 13.31
N ILE A 45 8.74 2.70 12.66
CA ILE A 45 8.33 1.41 12.07
C ILE A 45 8.13 0.43 13.22
N MET A 46 6.97 -0.19 13.27
CA MET A 46 6.66 -1.28 14.20
C MET A 46 7.03 -2.63 13.60
N GLU A 47 6.66 -2.84 12.34
CA GLU A 47 6.81 -4.10 11.63
C GLU A 47 7.04 -3.81 10.13
N SER A 48 7.69 -4.74 9.44
CA SER A 48 7.84 -4.68 7.98
C SER A 48 8.10 -6.08 7.45
N GLY A 49 7.71 -6.33 6.20
CA GLY A 49 7.91 -7.64 5.60
C GLY A 49 7.94 -7.60 4.09
N SER A 50 8.43 -8.70 3.52
CA SER A 50 8.36 -8.97 2.09
C SER A 50 8.07 -10.44 1.83
N ILE A 51 7.34 -10.71 0.77
CA ILE A 51 6.87 -12.06 0.42
C ILE A 51 7.05 -12.26 -1.08
N LEU A 52 7.79 -13.31 -1.46
CA LEU A 52 7.89 -13.75 -2.84
C LEU A 52 6.69 -14.61 -3.20
N ASN A 53 6.03 -14.26 -4.30
CA ASN A 53 4.86 -14.93 -4.83
C ASN A 53 5.17 -15.47 -6.23
N SER A 54 4.61 -16.64 -6.52
CA SER A 54 4.65 -17.28 -7.84
C SER A 54 3.25 -17.32 -8.44
N ASN A 55 3.17 -17.53 -9.75
CA ASN A 55 1.90 -17.64 -10.50
C ASN A 55 1.02 -16.37 -10.42
N VAL A 56 1.65 -15.20 -10.38
CA VAL A 56 0.95 -13.91 -10.40
C VAL A 56 0.68 -13.50 -11.84
N VAL A 57 -0.58 -13.19 -12.14
CA VAL A 57 -1.06 -13.01 -13.52
C VAL A 57 -0.59 -11.68 -14.10
N ASP A 58 -0.69 -10.59 -13.35
CA ASP A 58 -0.29 -9.26 -13.77
C ASP A 58 0.12 -8.38 -12.58
N ALA A 59 0.69 -7.21 -12.87
CA ALA A 59 1.13 -6.27 -11.86
C ALA A 59 -0.02 -5.77 -10.95
N PHE A 60 -1.25 -5.71 -11.48
CA PHE A 60 -2.42 -5.35 -10.67
C PHE A 60 -2.73 -6.41 -9.61
N SER A 61 -2.67 -7.69 -10.00
CA SER A 61 -2.84 -8.82 -9.09
C SER A 61 -1.71 -8.87 -8.06
N ALA A 62 -0.49 -8.46 -8.44
CA ALA A 62 0.64 -8.33 -7.53
C ALA A 62 0.36 -7.28 -6.43
N GLU A 63 -0.11 -6.09 -6.82
CA GLU A 63 -0.49 -5.02 -5.87
C GLU A 63 -1.63 -5.43 -4.93
N ALA A 64 -2.68 -6.03 -5.49
CA ALA A 64 -3.80 -6.53 -4.69
C ALA A 64 -3.36 -7.61 -3.70
N LEU A 65 -2.43 -8.49 -4.11
CA LEU A 65 -1.85 -9.51 -3.26
C LEU A 65 -0.97 -8.91 -2.15
N ALA A 66 -0.18 -7.89 -2.45
CA ALA A 66 0.62 -7.18 -1.44
C ALA A 66 -0.27 -6.50 -0.39
N CYS A 67 -1.35 -5.84 -0.83
CA CYS A 67 -2.37 -5.27 0.06
C CYS A 67 -2.97 -6.32 1.00
N LEU A 68 -3.42 -7.45 0.43
CA LEU A 68 -4.00 -8.55 1.20
C LEU A 68 -3.00 -9.10 2.22
N GLN A 69 -1.76 -9.35 1.79
CA GLN A 69 -0.71 -9.89 2.66
C GLN A 69 -0.36 -8.94 3.81
N ALA A 70 -0.30 -7.63 3.54
CA ALA A 70 -0.04 -6.63 4.56
C ALA A 70 -1.18 -6.57 5.59
N LEU A 71 -2.45 -6.66 5.15
CA LEU A 71 -3.62 -6.73 6.05
C LEU A 71 -3.66 -8.02 6.86
N THR A 72 -3.36 -9.16 6.24
CA THR A 72 -3.29 -10.45 6.93
C THR A 72 -2.22 -10.41 8.01
N PHE A 73 -1.01 -9.93 7.67
CA PHE A 73 0.06 -9.78 8.64
C PHE A 73 -0.37 -8.87 9.80
N ALA A 74 -0.95 -7.71 9.50
CA ALA A 74 -1.36 -6.78 10.54
C ALA A 74 -2.42 -7.37 11.48
N LYS A 75 -3.37 -8.14 10.92
CA LYS A 75 -4.37 -8.87 11.70
C LYS A 75 -3.73 -9.93 12.60
N ASP A 76 -2.80 -10.71 12.07
CA ASP A 76 -2.14 -11.79 12.80
C ASP A 76 -1.22 -11.26 13.92
N THR A 77 -0.66 -10.05 13.75
CA THR A 77 0.09 -9.32 14.79
C THR A 77 -0.82 -8.61 15.81
N GLY A 78 -2.14 -8.60 15.60
CA GLY A 78 -3.12 -8.03 16.55
C GLY A 78 -3.42 -6.54 16.34
N PHE A 79 -3.05 -5.95 15.20
CA PHE A 79 -3.45 -4.59 14.86
C PHE A 79 -4.92 -4.56 14.39
N SER A 80 -5.77 -3.84 15.13
CA SER A 80 -7.22 -3.79 14.87
C SER A 80 -7.73 -2.48 14.25
N GLN A 81 -6.94 -1.41 14.32
CA GLN A 81 -7.27 -0.10 13.74
C GLN A 81 -6.12 0.34 12.84
N VAL A 82 -6.22 -0.01 11.57
CA VAL A 82 -5.18 0.24 10.57
C VAL A 82 -5.70 1.14 9.45
N VAL A 83 -4.85 2.02 8.94
CA VAL A 83 -5.03 2.73 7.67
C VAL A 83 -4.02 2.14 6.69
N ILE A 84 -4.51 1.68 5.55
CA ILE A 84 -3.68 1.09 4.51
C ILE A 84 -3.54 2.03 3.32
N GLU A 85 -2.33 2.14 2.79
CA GLU A 85 -1.96 2.96 1.65
C GLU A 85 -1.06 2.16 0.70
N GLY A 86 -1.33 2.28 -0.60
CA GLY A 86 -0.49 1.73 -1.66
C GLY A 86 -0.55 2.63 -2.89
N ASP A 87 0.38 2.45 -3.83
CA ASP A 87 0.40 3.26 -5.04
C ASP A 87 -0.79 2.90 -5.94
N SER A 88 -1.75 3.83 -6.04
CA SER A 88 -3.01 3.62 -6.77
C SER A 88 -2.90 3.90 -8.28
N ARG A 89 -1.71 4.19 -8.83
CA ARG A 89 -1.59 4.56 -10.26
C ARG A 89 -2.06 3.45 -11.21
N MET A 90 -2.01 2.17 -10.81
CA MET A 90 -2.55 1.06 -11.62
C MET A 90 -4.02 0.71 -11.35
N THR A 91 -4.54 1.06 -10.18
CA THR A 91 -5.95 0.81 -9.79
C THR A 91 -6.91 1.73 -10.55
N ILE A 92 -6.47 2.97 -10.84
CA ILE A 92 -7.27 3.97 -11.56
C ILE A 92 -7.57 3.56 -13.02
N MET A 93 -6.68 2.84 -13.70
CA MET A 93 -6.86 2.51 -15.11
C MET A 93 -7.87 1.36 -15.35
N LYS A 94 -8.02 0.43 -14.39
CA LYS A 94 -8.97 -0.69 -14.48
C LYS A 94 -10.32 -0.41 -13.80
N ALA A 95 -10.37 0.40 -12.72
CA ALA A 95 -11.61 0.74 -12.03
C ALA A 95 -12.60 1.55 -12.89
N ARG A 96 -12.09 2.34 -13.86
CA ARG A 96 -12.93 3.07 -14.83
C ARG A 96 -13.75 2.18 -15.77
N ARG A 97 -13.49 0.86 -15.82
CA ARG A 97 -14.18 -0.07 -16.73
C ARG A 97 -15.26 -0.95 -16.11
N GLY A 98 -15.61 -0.85 -14.82
CA GLY A 98 -16.79 -1.63 -14.42
C GLY A 98 -17.24 -1.82 -12.98
N ILE A 99 -16.77 -1.09 -11.96
CA ILE A 99 -17.34 -1.34 -10.61
C ILE A 99 -17.53 -0.02 -9.87
N THR A 100 -18.82 0.34 -9.70
CA THR A 100 -19.27 1.23 -8.62
C THR A 100 -18.97 0.56 -7.28
N ASP A 101 -17.85 0.93 -6.66
CA ASP A 101 -17.55 0.51 -5.30
C ASP A 101 -17.98 1.61 -4.32
N ARG A 102 -18.82 1.22 -3.34
CA ARG A 102 -19.38 2.05 -2.27
C ARG A 102 -18.53 2.01 -1.00
N SER A 103 -17.31 1.51 -1.09
CA SER A 103 -16.38 1.55 0.02
C SER A 103 -15.75 2.94 0.08
N VAL A 104 -15.89 3.63 1.20
CA VAL A 104 -15.23 4.93 1.48
C VAL A 104 -13.72 4.67 1.61
N ILE A 105 -13.07 4.43 0.47
CA ILE A 105 -11.62 4.39 0.35
C ILE A 105 -11.23 5.83 0.03
N GLY A 106 -10.89 6.60 1.07
CA GLY A 106 -10.28 7.91 0.93
C GLY A 106 -8.89 7.75 0.33
N ILE A 107 -8.80 7.65 -0.99
CA ILE A 107 -7.55 7.57 -1.73
C ILE A 107 -6.93 8.98 -1.74
N PHE A 108 -5.99 9.23 -0.83
CA PHE A 108 -5.11 10.39 -0.92
C PHE A 108 -3.82 9.97 -1.60
N THR A 109 -3.70 10.23 -2.90
CA THR A 109 -2.42 10.20 -3.61
C THR A 109 -1.80 11.59 -3.58
N GLU A 110 -0.81 11.81 -2.71
CA GLU A 110 0.11 12.93 -2.86
C GLU A 110 1.36 12.48 -3.65
N ASP A 111 1.28 12.76 -4.95
CA ASP A 111 2.34 13.00 -5.94
C ASP A 111 3.79 12.82 -5.47
N ILE A 112 4.38 11.63 -5.69
CA ILE A 112 5.84 11.46 -5.72
C ILE A 112 6.29 11.63 -7.17
N ARG A 113 6.92 12.77 -7.44
CA ARG A 113 7.62 13.04 -8.69
C ARG A 113 9.02 12.41 -8.64
N VAL A 114 9.38 11.78 -9.74
CA VAL A 114 10.76 11.39 -10.10
C VAL A 114 11.58 12.65 -10.39
#